data_AF-A0A3E3EB51-F1
#
_entry.id   AF-A0A3E3EB51-F1
#
_cell.length_a   1.000
_cell.length_b   1.000
_cell.length_c   1.000
_cell.angle_alpha   90.00
_cell.angle_beta   90.00
_cell.angle_gamma   90.00
#
_symmetry.space_group_name_H-M   'P 1'
#
loop_
_entity.id
_entity.type
_entity.pdbx_description
1 polymer ?
#
loop_
_entity_poly.entity_id
_entity_poly.type
_entity_poly.pdbx_seq_one_letter_code
_entity_poly.pdbx_strand_id
1 'polypeptide(L)'
;MKKILICLMMLFLVVGCSSSDQKNKKEETVKKEEKTEEKEPVNTSIKLNFAGDCTLGNYAGQAYDGSFNQEYAKQGNDATYFFKNVKNVFENDDLTIVNLEGPLTSATSHVEKQFPFSGPKEYVNILTSGSVELVSIANNHSEDYYEQGMTDTKQVLDEKGIGYFGYETSCVKEIKGIKIGFLGYRSMSLSMNNEKGRATIKAAINDLKNNQGANAVVVFYHWGIEREYYANSDQRELAKFSIDSGADLVMGSHPHVVQGTEEYNGKQIVYSLGNFCFGGNRNPSDTDSMIYSITMNFTDGVYTGDSHEIIPCSVTSVKGRNNYQPIILEGNEKERVLTKIQKYSY
;
A
#
# COMPACT_ATOMS: atom_id res chain seq x y z
N MET A 1 -35.94 35.68 -42.07
CA MET A 1 -37.24 35.46 -41.39
C MET A 1 -37.04 35.68 -39.89
N LYS A 2 -37.57 36.79 -39.36
CA LYS A 2 -37.50 37.19 -37.94
C LYS A 2 -38.75 36.67 -37.21
N LYS A 3 -38.62 36.20 -35.98
CA LYS A 3 -39.73 36.15 -35.01
C LYS A 3 -39.28 36.77 -33.69
N ILE A 4 -39.98 37.84 -33.32
CA ILE A 4 -40.07 38.50 -32.01
C ILE A 4 -41.53 38.32 -31.60
N LEU A 5 -41.82 37.96 -30.35
CA LEU A 5 -43.14 38.13 -29.70
C LEU A 5 -42.95 37.98 -28.16
N ILE A 6 -42.85 39.08 -27.40
CA ILE A 6 -43.89 39.94 -26.78
C ILE A 6 -44.58 39.27 -25.57
N CYS A 7 -44.27 39.81 -24.38
CA CYS A 7 -45.03 39.70 -23.13
C CYS A 7 -46.29 40.57 -23.17
N LEU A 8 -47.37 40.10 -22.52
CA LEU A 8 -48.50 40.94 -22.12
C LEU A 8 -48.92 40.62 -20.67
N MET A 9 -48.96 41.67 -19.83
CA MET A 9 -49.59 41.72 -18.51
C MET A 9 -51.12 41.78 -18.65
N MET A 10 -51.86 41.23 -17.68
CA MET A 10 -53.19 41.74 -17.32
C MET A 10 -53.49 41.59 -15.82
N LEU A 11 -54.07 42.69 -15.30
CA LEU A 11 -54.49 43.03 -13.93
C LEU A 11 -55.68 42.21 -13.42
N PHE A 12 -55.82 42.09 -12.10
CA PHE A 12 -57.12 42.25 -11.42
C PHE A 12 -56.99 42.98 -10.08
N LEU A 13 -57.91 43.93 -9.89
CA LEU A 13 -58.11 44.84 -8.76
C LEU A 13 -58.71 44.18 -7.52
N VAL A 14 -58.43 44.70 -6.31
CA VAL A 14 -59.46 45.04 -5.31
C VAL A 14 -59.03 46.27 -4.49
N VAL A 15 -59.96 47.21 -4.33
CA VAL A 15 -59.90 48.44 -3.51
C VAL A 15 -60.79 48.25 -2.28
N GLY A 16 -60.45 48.84 -1.11
CA GLY A 16 -61.47 49.29 -0.14
C GLY A 16 -61.19 49.16 1.37
N CYS A 17 -60.62 50.22 1.94
CA CYS A 17 -60.73 50.85 3.28
C CYS A 17 -61.43 50.21 4.51
N SER A 18 -60.78 50.49 5.67
CA SER A 18 -61.31 50.93 6.99
C SER A 18 -62.06 49.88 7.84
N SER A 19 -61.88 49.68 9.16
CA SER A 19 -61.49 50.53 10.30
C SER A 19 -61.22 49.65 11.54
N SER A 20 -60.37 50.14 12.45
CA SER A 20 -60.25 49.90 13.91
C SER A 20 -60.72 48.57 14.52
N ASP A 21 -59.79 47.84 15.15
CA ASP A 21 -59.80 47.70 16.62
C ASP A 21 -58.55 47.02 17.17
N GLN A 22 -57.97 47.64 18.21
CA GLN A 22 -56.83 47.15 18.96
C GLN A 22 -57.20 45.92 19.78
N LYS A 23 -56.43 44.83 19.66
CA LYS A 23 -56.14 43.93 20.78
C LYS A 23 -54.68 43.48 20.76
N ASN A 24 -53.93 44.01 21.73
CA ASN A 24 -52.62 43.56 22.15
C ASN A 24 -52.64 42.05 22.47
N LYS A 25 -51.95 41.25 21.66
CA LYS A 25 -51.40 39.96 22.09
C LYS A 25 -49.89 40.06 21.94
N LYS A 26 -49.20 40.16 23.07
CA LYS A 26 -47.76 39.87 23.14
C LYS A 26 -47.60 38.38 22.88
N GLU A 27 -47.19 38.01 21.67
CA GLU A 27 -46.58 36.71 21.44
C GLU A 27 -45.13 36.79 21.94
N GLU A 28 -44.89 36.19 23.11
CA GLU A 28 -43.53 35.86 23.54
C GLU A 28 -42.97 34.82 22.57
N THR A 29 -42.17 35.27 21.63
CA THR A 29 -41.34 34.40 20.80
C THR A 29 -40.21 33.88 21.67
N VAL A 30 -40.42 32.72 22.29
CA VAL A 30 -39.33 31.96 22.91
C VAL A 30 -38.42 31.48 21.78
N LYS A 31 -37.34 32.22 21.51
CA LYS A 31 -36.22 31.72 20.71
C LYS A 31 -35.63 30.53 21.45
N LYS A 32 -35.97 29.33 21.00
CA LYS A 32 -35.26 28.11 21.37
C LYS A 32 -33.90 28.21 20.70
N GLU A 33 -32.89 28.65 21.45
CA GLU A 33 -31.50 28.48 21.03
C GLU A 33 -31.25 26.97 20.94
N GLU A 34 -31.23 26.43 19.72
CA GLU A 34 -30.61 25.14 19.46
C GLU A 34 -29.14 25.29 19.81
N LYS A 35 -28.77 24.84 21.01
CA LYS A 35 -27.39 24.47 21.30
C LYS A 35 -27.04 23.34 20.35
N THR A 36 -26.40 23.64 19.23
CA THR A 36 -25.55 22.67 18.54
C THR A 36 -24.49 22.24 19.54
N GLU A 37 -24.67 21.07 20.14
CA GLU A 37 -23.57 20.36 20.79
C GLU A 37 -22.51 20.13 19.72
N GLU A 38 -21.42 20.92 19.75
CA GLU A 38 -20.21 20.59 19.01
C GLU A 38 -19.78 19.19 19.45
N LYS A 39 -19.87 18.22 18.55
CA LYS A 39 -19.36 16.87 18.81
C LYS A 39 -17.85 16.99 19.03
N GLU A 40 -17.37 16.44 20.13
CA GLU A 40 -15.94 16.27 20.36
C GLU A 40 -15.30 15.56 19.15
N PRO A 41 -14.14 16.05 18.68
CA PRO A 41 -13.50 15.50 17.49
C PRO A 41 -13.08 14.04 17.71
N VAL A 42 -13.33 13.20 16.71
CA VAL A 42 -12.99 11.78 16.77
C VAL A 42 -11.54 11.58 16.33
N ASN A 43 -10.68 11.19 17.26
CA ASN A 43 -9.29 10.85 16.98
C ASN A 43 -9.14 9.35 16.72
N THR A 44 -8.53 9.00 15.59
CA THR A 44 -8.28 7.62 15.17
C THR A 44 -6.82 7.44 14.76
N SER A 45 -6.19 6.36 15.22
CA SER A 45 -4.85 5.96 14.80
C SER A 45 -4.90 4.60 14.11
N ILE A 46 -4.23 4.50 12.96
CA ILE A 46 -4.13 3.28 12.15
C ILE A 46 -2.65 2.88 12.05
N LYS A 47 -2.29 1.70 12.53
CA LYS A 47 -0.94 1.15 12.44
C LYS A 47 -0.84 0.24 11.21
N LEU A 48 0.06 0.59 10.30
CA LEU A 48 0.37 -0.20 9.10
C LEU A 48 1.79 -0.74 9.20
N ASN A 49 1.99 -2.00 8.79
CA ASN A 49 3.32 -2.56 8.58
C ASN A 49 3.55 -2.84 7.11
N PHE A 50 4.71 -2.42 6.59
CA PHE A 50 5.16 -2.71 5.25
C PHE A 50 6.40 -3.60 5.31
N ALA A 51 6.37 -4.71 4.59
CA ALA A 51 7.53 -5.57 4.37
C ALA A 51 7.79 -5.76 2.87
N GLY A 52 9.04 -6.11 2.56
CA GLY A 52 9.54 -6.10 1.19
C GLY A 52 9.14 -7.29 0.34
N ASP A 53 10.06 -7.70 -0.54
CA ASP A 53 9.79 -8.67 -1.60
C ASP A 53 9.54 -10.07 -1.02
N CYS A 54 8.32 -10.58 -1.26
CA CYS A 54 7.88 -11.92 -0.95
C CYS A 54 7.71 -12.73 -2.24
N THR A 55 8.76 -13.44 -2.64
CA THR A 55 8.71 -14.43 -3.73
C THR A 55 8.46 -15.80 -3.12
N LEU A 56 7.18 -16.20 -3.06
CA LEU A 56 6.78 -17.47 -2.48
C LEU A 56 6.91 -18.57 -3.52
N GLY A 57 8.05 -19.25 -3.54
CA GLY A 57 8.32 -20.34 -4.47
C GLY A 57 9.69 -20.24 -5.12
N ASN A 58 9.80 -20.78 -6.33
CA ASN A 58 11.06 -20.99 -7.02
C ASN A 58 11.00 -20.43 -8.45
N TYR A 59 12.15 -20.30 -9.12
CA TYR A 59 12.18 -20.07 -10.56
C TYR A 59 12.28 -21.38 -11.35
N ALA A 60 11.79 -21.39 -12.60
CA ALA A 60 11.92 -22.56 -13.46
C ALA A 60 13.39 -22.92 -13.70
N GLY A 61 13.74 -24.19 -13.51
CA GLY A 61 15.11 -24.68 -13.61
C GLY A 61 15.98 -24.46 -12.36
N GLN A 62 15.43 -23.88 -11.29
CA GLN A 62 16.13 -23.79 -10.00
C GLN A 62 16.41 -25.19 -9.44
N ALA A 63 17.62 -25.40 -8.92
CA ALA A 63 17.96 -26.63 -8.22
C ALA A 63 17.10 -26.78 -6.95
N TYR A 64 16.54 -27.98 -6.75
CA TYR A 64 15.65 -28.25 -5.63
C TYR A 64 16.34 -28.12 -4.27
N ASP A 65 17.61 -28.52 -4.18
CA ASP A 65 18.34 -28.45 -2.91
C ASP A 65 18.55 -27.00 -2.45
N GLY A 66 18.21 -26.73 -1.20
CA GLY A 66 18.20 -25.41 -0.59
C GLY A 66 17.16 -24.45 -1.14
N SER A 67 16.20 -24.89 -1.96
CA SER A 67 15.15 -24.04 -2.55
C SER A 67 13.98 -23.78 -1.60
N PHE A 68 13.13 -22.80 -1.92
CA PHE A 68 11.94 -22.48 -1.12
C PHE A 68 11.01 -23.68 -1.01
N ASN A 69 10.72 -24.34 -2.13
CA ASN A 69 9.81 -25.50 -2.14
C ASN A 69 10.40 -26.69 -1.35
N GLN A 70 11.72 -26.84 -1.32
CA GLN A 70 12.35 -27.86 -0.48
C GLN A 70 12.27 -27.48 1.00
N GLU A 71 12.49 -26.21 1.36
CA GLU A 71 12.31 -25.75 2.73
C GLU A 71 10.88 -25.99 3.18
N TYR A 72 9.87 -25.64 2.37
CA TYR A 72 8.47 -25.90 2.72
C TYR A 72 8.19 -27.39 3.01
N ALA A 73 8.66 -28.27 2.13
CA ALA A 73 8.53 -29.71 2.31
C ALA A 73 9.26 -30.22 3.57
N LYS A 74 10.45 -29.68 3.86
CA LYS A 74 11.23 -30.01 5.08
C LYS A 74 10.48 -29.62 6.36
N GLN A 75 9.69 -28.56 6.33
CA GLN A 75 8.85 -28.13 7.44
C GLN A 75 7.50 -28.88 7.50
N GLY A 76 7.32 -29.94 6.70
CA GLY A 76 6.08 -30.71 6.68
C GLY A 76 4.92 -30.00 5.98
N ASN A 77 5.23 -29.10 5.02
CA ASN A 77 4.26 -28.23 4.36
C ASN A 77 3.51 -27.30 5.34
N ASP A 78 4.18 -26.89 6.41
CA ASP A 78 3.63 -25.98 7.42
C ASP A 78 3.82 -24.51 7.02
N ALA A 79 2.74 -23.85 6.60
CA ALA A 79 2.75 -22.46 6.17
C ALA A 79 3.10 -21.47 7.30
N THR A 80 2.87 -21.87 8.56
CA THR A 80 3.16 -21.02 9.73
C THR A 80 4.65 -20.80 9.96
N TYR A 81 5.50 -21.61 9.31
CA TYR A 81 6.94 -21.53 9.45
C TYR A 81 7.53 -20.18 8.99
N PHE A 82 7.17 -19.69 7.80
CA PHE A 82 7.95 -18.62 7.14
C PHE A 82 7.88 -17.28 7.88
N PHE A 83 6.71 -16.86 8.34
CA PHE A 83 6.58 -15.58 9.07
C PHE A 83 6.67 -15.73 10.59
N LYS A 84 6.98 -16.93 11.11
CA LYS A 84 6.95 -17.23 12.55
C LYS A 84 7.65 -16.19 13.44
N ASN A 85 8.85 -15.72 13.06
CA ASN A 85 9.64 -14.84 13.91
C ASN A 85 9.24 -13.36 13.81
N VAL A 86 8.38 -12.99 12.85
CA VAL A 86 7.88 -11.63 12.66
C VAL A 86 6.36 -11.52 12.89
N LYS A 87 5.66 -12.65 12.98
CA LYS A 87 4.20 -12.74 13.11
C LYS A 87 3.65 -11.88 14.24
N ASN A 88 4.33 -11.80 15.39
CA ASN A 88 3.87 -10.96 16.50
C ASN A 88 3.86 -9.46 16.15
N VAL A 89 4.72 -8.98 15.25
CA VAL A 89 4.68 -7.59 14.78
C VAL A 89 3.43 -7.34 13.95
N PHE A 90 3.11 -8.28 13.06
CA PHE A 90 1.96 -8.21 12.17
C PHE A 90 0.63 -8.42 12.91
N GLU A 91 0.56 -9.30 13.92
CA GLU A 91 -0.65 -9.48 14.75
C GLU A 91 -1.00 -8.28 15.64
N ASN A 92 -0.07 -7.34 15.83
CA ASN A 92 -0.26 -6.15 16.67
C ASN A 92 -0.37 -4.86 15.83
N ASP A 93 -0.67 -4.96 14.54
CA ASP A 93 -1.02 -3.83 13.68
C ASP A 93 -2.51 -3.84 13.30
N ASP A 94 -2.90 -2.92 12.41
CA ASP A 94 -4.24 -2.92 11.81
C ASP A 94 -4.26 -3.44 10.37
N LEU A 95 -3.10 -3.49 9.70
CA LEU A 95 -2.93 -3.99 8.34
C LEU A 95 -1.44 -4.22 8.02
N THR A 96 -1.09 -5.42 7.56
CA THR A 96 0.22 -5.72 6.97
C THR A 96 0.15 -5.76 5.44
N ILE A 97 1.15 -5.12 4.81
CA ILE A 97 1.31 -5.03 3.37
C ILE A 97 2.67 -5.59 2.95
N VAL A 98 2.70 -6.44 1.91
CA VAL A 98 3.95 -6.92 1.29
C VAL A 98 3.94 -6.79 -0.24
N ASN A 99 5.10 -6.85 -0.89
CA ASN A 99 5.18 -7.07 -2.34
C ASN A 99 5.14 -8.58 -2.62
N LEU A 100 4.06 -9.09 -3.24
CA LEU A 100 3.98 -10.47 -3.69
C LEU A 100 4.62 -10.58 -5.08
N GLU A 101 5.88 -11.00 -5.09
CA GLU A 101 6.73 -10.98 -6.28
C GLU A 101 6.80 -12.34 -6.96
N GLY A 102 5.86 -12.53 -7.89
CA GLY A 102 5.70 -13.76 -8.66
C GLY A 102 4.32 -14.39 -8.48
N PRO A 103 3.82 -15.09 -9.50
CA PRO A 103 2.49 -15.68 -9.47
C PRO A 103 2.40 -16.90 -8.55
N LEU A 104 1.22 -17.06 -7.94
CA LEU A 104 0.77 -18.28 -7.28
C LEU A 104 -0.12 -19.05 -8.26
N THR A 105 0.45 -20.06 -8.93
CA THR A 105 -0.19 -20.69 -10.09
C THR A 105 0.22 -22.15 -10.25
N SER A 106 -0.61 -22.91 -10.97
CA SER A 106 -0.29 -24.24 -11.49
C SER A 106 0.02 -24.24 -12.99
N ALA A 107 0.06 -23.06 -13.62
CA ALA A 107 0.45 -22.93 -15.01
C ALA A 107 1.89 -23.41 -15.22
N THR A 108 2.15 -24.05 -16.36
CA THR A 108 3.48 -24.56 -16.71
C THR A 108 4.15 -23.76 -17.81
N SER A 109 3.38 -23.00 -18.59
CA SER A 109 3.90 -22.11 -19.61
C SER A 109 4.36 -20.81 -18.96
N HIS A 110 5.60 -20.40 -19.26
CA HIS A 110 6.20 -19.19 -18.71
C HIS A 110 6.96 -18.41 -19.78
N VAL A 111 7.25 -17.15 -19.47
CA VAL A 111 8.09 -16.28 -20.32
C VAL A 111 9.51 -16.84 -20.41
N GLU A 112 10.13 -16.71 -21.59
CA GLU A 112 11.54 -17.07 -21.76
C GLU A 112 12.43 -15.95 -21.19
N LYS A 113 12.79 -16.12 -19.91
CA LYS A 113 13.74 -15.24 -19.22
C LYS A 113 14.59 -16.03 -18.24
N GLN A 114 15.60 -15.39 -17.64
CA GLN A 114 16.54 -16.04 -16.73
C GLN A 114 15.88 -16.63 -15.48
N PHE A 115 14.91 -15.91 -14.90
CA PHE A 115 14.25 -16.30 -13.64
C PHE A 115 12.72 -16.13 -13.73
N PRO A 116 12.00 -17.07 -14.36
CA PRO A 116 10.54 -17.09 -14.32
C PRO A 116 10.09 -17.71 -12.99
N PHE A 117 9.62 -16.89 -12.03
CA PHE A 117 9.21 -17.33 -10.69
C PHE A 117 7.76 -17.83 -10.66
N SER A 118 7.51 -18.86 -9.86
CA SER A 118 6.15 -19.24 -9.44
C SER A 118 6.15 -20.01 -8.11
N GLY A 119 5.00 -19.94 -7.43
CA GLY A 119 4.65 -20.79 -6.30
C GLY A 119 3.37 -21.56 -6.57
N PRO A 120 3.18 -22.76 -5.97
CA PRO A 120 1.87 -23.39 -5.89
C PRO A 120 0.83 -22.47 -5.26
N LYS A 121 -0.43 -22.53 -5.72
CA LYS A 121 -1.54 -21.73 -5.18
C LYS A 121 -1.66 -21.80 -3.66
N GLU A 122 -1.39 -22.97 -3.07
CA GLU A 122 -1.45 -23.18 -1.62
C GLU A 122 -0.48 -22.31 -0.81
N TYR A 123 0.56 -21.73 -1.43
CA TYR A 123 1.52 -20.86 -0.75
C TYR A 123 0.89 -19.53 -0.32
N VAL A 124 -0.31 -19.20 -0.82
CA VAL A 124 -1.16 -18.13 -0.26
C VAL A 124 -1.37 -18.30 1.25
N ASN A 125 -1.38 -19.55 1.75
CA ASN A 125 -1.57 -19.82 3.18
C ASN A 125 -0.39 -19.32 4.02
N ILE A 126 0.78 -19.11 3.41
CA ILE A 126 1.94 -18.50 4.08
C ILE A 126 1.60 -17.05 4.46
N LEU A 127 0.97 -16.31 3.54
CA LEU A 127 0.52 -14.93 3.79
C LEU A 127 -0.54 -14.89 4.90
N THR A 128 -1.60 -15.70 4.81
CA THR A 128 -2.66 -15.70 5.84
C THR A 128 -2.16 -16.16 7.20
N SER A 129 -1.27 -17.16 7.25
CA SER A 129 -0.68 -17.64 8.52
C SER A 129 0.29 -16.63 9.14
N GLY A 130 0.83 -15.72 8.32
CA GLY A 130 1.69 -14.64 8.76
C GLY A 130 0.97 -13.38 9.20
N SER A 131 -0.36 -13.30 9.09
CA SER A 131 -1.14 -12.07 9.26
C SER A 131 -0.75 -11.00 8.22
N VAL A 132 -0.83 -11.36 6.94
CA VAL A 132 -0.71 -10.44 5.80
C VAL A 132 -2.08 -10.30 5.13
N GLU A 133 -2.61 -9.07 5.07
CA GLU A 133 -3.96 -8.80 4.59
C GLU A 133 -4.03 -8.09 3.23
N LEU A 134 -2.90 -7.53 2.76
CA LEU A 134 -2.86 -6.78 1.51
C LEU A 134 -1.52 -7.01 0.79
N VAL A 135 -1.54 -7.17 -0.53
CA VAL A 135 -0.33 -7.35 -1.34
C VAL A 135 -0.25 -6.38 -2.50
N SER A 136 0.94 -5.87 -2.79
CA SER A 136 1.25 -5.31 -4.11
C SER A 136 1.58 -6.44 -5.07
N ILE A 137 1.01 -6.39 -6.27
CA ILE A 137 1.30 -7.32 -7.38
C ILE A 137 1.93 -6.59 -8.59
N ALA A 138 2.28 -5.31 -8.45
CA ALA A 138 2.84 -4.51 -9.55
C ALA A 138 4.36 -4.65 -9.65
N ASN A 139 4.86 -5.81 -10.08
CA ASN A 139 6.30 -6.10 -10.16
C ASN A 139 6.70 -6.75 -11.51
N ASN A 140 7.99 -6.99 -11.70
CA ASN A 140 8.55 -7.63 -12.91
C ASN A 140 8.27 -9.13 -13.03
N HIS A 141 7.76 -9.77 -11.99
CA HIS A 141 7.56 -11.22 -11.95
C HIS A 141 6.11 -11.66 -11.98
N SER A 142 5.15 -10.75 -11.79
CA SER A 142 3.73 -11.12 -11.72
C SER A 142 3.15 -11.67 -13.03
N GLU A 143 3.81 -11.41 -14.16
CA GLU A 143 3.43 -11.93 -15.49
C GLU A 143 4.34 -13.07 -15.98
N ASP A 144 5.17 -13.67 -15.10
CA ASP A 144 6.12 -14.71 -15.50
C ASP A 144 5.47 -15.94 -16.11
N TYR A 145 4.24 -16.24 -15.68
CA TYR A 145 3.42 -17.32 -16.19
C TYR A 145 2.23 -16.79 -17.00
N TYR A 146 2.47 -15.66 -17.68
CA TYR A 146 1.52 -14.93 -18.52
C TYR A 146 0.23 -14.56 -17.77
N GLU A 147 -0.83 -14.28 -18.51
CA GLU A 147 -2.15 -13.91 -17.98
C GLU A 147 -2.74 -14.98 -17.05
N GLN A 148 -2.46 -16.27 -17.30
CA GLN A 148 -2.93 -17.35 -16.45
C GLN A 148 -2.35 -17.25 -15.03
N GLY A 149 -1.04 -16.99 -14.92
CA GLY A 149 -0.37 -16.81 -13.63
C GLY A 149 -0.97 -15.66 -12.82
N MET A 150 -1.21 -14.52 -13.48
CA MET A 150 -1.85 -13.36 -12.86
C MET A 150 -3.30 -13.66 -12.42
N THR A 151 -4.09 -14.31 -13.28
CA THR A 151 -5.49 -14.67 -13.00
C THR A 151 -5.59 -15.63 -11.82
N ASP A 152 -4.76 -16.68 -11.82
CA ASP A 152 -4.67 -17.65 -10.74
C ASP A 152 -4.31 -16.99 -9.40
N THR A 153 -3.37 -16.05 -9.43
CA THR A 153 -2.92 -15.33 -8.24
C THR A 153 -4.04 -14.47 -7.67
N LYS A 154 -4.73 -13.69 -8.50
CA LYS A 154 -5.87 -12.87 -8.06
C LYS A 154 -7.00 -13.74 -7.48
N GLN A 155 -7.35 -14.83 -8.16
CA GLN A 155 -8.37 -15.76 -7.69
C GLN A 155 -8.04 -16.31 -6.29
N VAL A 156 -6.81 -16.77 -6.07
CA VAL A 156 -6.45 -17.38 -4.77
C VAL A 156 -6.35 -16.34 -3.65
N LEU A 157 -5.97 -15.09 -3.97
CA LEU A 157 -5.99 -13.98 -3.02
C LEU A 157 -7.43 -13.65 -2.60
N ASP A 158 -8.36 -13.56 -3.56
CA ASP A 158 -9.79 -13.35 -3.31
C ASP A 158 -10.40 -14.47 -2.45
N GLU A 159 -10.12 -15.73 -2.78
CA GLU A 159 -10.58 -16.91 -2.02
C GLU A 159 -10.12 -16.89 -0.56
N LYS A 160 -8.99 -16.24 -0.27
CA LYS A 160 -8.39 -16.13 1.06
C LYS A 160 -8.67 -14.80 1.76
N GLY A 161 -9.39 -13.89 1.10
CA GLY A 161 -9.71 -12.56 1.63
C GLY A 161 -8.49 -11.64 1.74
N ILE A 162 -7.41 -11.91 1.01
CA ILE A 162 -6.25 -11.03 0.94
C ILE A 162 -6.52 -10.01 -0.16
N GLY A 163 -6.49 -8.72 0.19
CA GLY A 163 -6.61 -7.66 -0.81
C GLY A 163 -5.38 -7.59 -1.70
N TYR A 164 -5.54 -7.06 -2.91
CA TYR A 164 -4.40 -6.78 -3.79
C TYR A 164 -4.55 -5.47 -4.54
N PHE A 165 -3.43 -4.88 -4.91
CA PHE A 165 -3.37 -3.67 -5.71
C PHE A 165 -2.13 -3.69 -6.62
N GLY A 166 -2.21 -2.97 -7.73
CA GLY A 166 -1.13 -2.92 -8.71
C GLY A 166 -1.60 -2.74 -10.14
N TYR A 167 -0.76 -2.13 -10.97
CA TYR A 167 -1.06 -1.75 -12.35
C TYR A 167 -2.31 -0.85 -12.40
N GLU A 168 -3.39 -1.31 -13.01
CA GLU A 168 -4.67 -0.59 -13.11
C GLU A 168 -5.61 -0.87 -11.94
N THR A 169 -5.25 -1.76 -11.00
CA THR A 169 -6.08 -2.10 -9.85
C THR A 169 -5.66 -1.29 -8.63
N SER A 170 -6.56 -0.43 -8.14
CA SER A 170 -6.45 0.19 -6.82
C SER A 170 -7.20 -0.64 -5.78
N CYS A 171 -6.88 -0.45 -4.49
CA CYS A 171 -7.60 -1.05 -3.38
C CYS A 171 -7.90 0.01 -2.32
N VAL A 172 -9.08 -0.04 -1.71
CA VAL A 172 -9.43 0.79 -0.54
C VAL A 172 -9.70 -0.14 0.63
N LYS A 173 -8.98 0.06 1.74
CA LYS A 173 -9.24 -0.64 3.00
C LYS A 173 -9.85 0.35 3.99
N GLU A 174 -11.02 0.01 4.50
CA GLU A 174 -11.65 0.75 5.60
C GLU A 174 -11.27 0.10 6.93
N ILE A 175 -10.60 0.86 7.80
CA ILE A 175 -10.05 0.41 9.07
C ILE A 175 -10.45 1.43 10.13
N LYS A 176 -11.19 1.00 11.16
CA LYS A 176 -11.72 1.91 12.22
C LYS A 176 -12.44 3.16 11.65
N GLY A 177 -13.15 2.99 10.53
CA GLY A 177 -13.87 4.06 9.84
C GLY A 177 -13.01 5.00 8.98
N ILE A 178 -11.70 4.74 8.87
CA ILE A 178 -10.77 5.47 8.00
C ILE A 178 -10.52 4.66 6.73
N LYS A 179 -10.69 5.28 5.57
CA LYS A 179 -10.41 4.68 4.26
C LYS A 179 -8.99 5.01 3.82
N ILE A 180 -8.17 3.98 3.62
CA ILE A 180 -6.83 4.11 3.06
C ILE A 180 -6.84 3.52 1.65
N GLY A 181 -6.47 4.32 0.67
CA GLY A 181 -6.35 3.91 -0.72
C GLY A 181 -4.92 3.49 -1.06
N PHE A 182 -4.79 2.43 -1.86
CA PHE A 182 -3.50 1.85 -2.25
C PHE A 182 -3.38 1.77 -3.77
N LEU A 183 -2.24 2.23 -4.28
CA LEU A 183 -1.84 2.19 -5.68
C LEU A 183 -0.48 1.51 -5.83
N GLY A 184 -0.28 0.75 -6.90
CA GLY A 184 0.94 -0.03 -7.10
C GLY A 184 1.44 0.07 -8.53
N TYR A 185 2.72 0.36 -8.73
CA TYR A 185 3.28 0.52 -10.08
C TYR A 185 4.66 -0.10 -10.24
N ARG A 186 4.87 -0.70 -11.41
CA ARG A 186 6.18 -1.13 -11.89
C ARG A 186 6.85 0.02 -12.64
N SER A 187 8.01 0.50 -12.18
CA SER A 187 8.76 1.61 -12.79
C SER A 187 10.25 1.27 -12.87
N MET A 188 10.65 0.49 -13.88
CA MET A 188 12.05 0.09 -14.09
C MET A 188 12.56 0.62 -15.44
N SER A 189 12.98 -0.27 -16.36
CA SER A 189 13.45 0.10 -17.70
C SER A 189 12.44 0.93 -18.48
N LEU A 190 11.16 0.64 -18.33
CA LEU A 190 10.07 1.55 -18.68
C LEU A 190 9.68 2.30 -17.42
N SER A 191 10.30 3.46 -17.22
CA SER A 191 10.02 4.33 -16.08
C SER A 191 8.62 4.95 -16.20
N MET A 192 7.92 5.05 -15.07
CA MET A 192 6.67 5.80 -14.92
C MET A 192 6.93 7.30 -14.68
N ASN A 193 8.18 7.71 -14.49
CA ASN A 193 8.61 9.08 -14.33
C ASN A 193 8.68 9.85 -15.67
N ASN A 194 7.60 9.76 -16.44
CA ASN A 194 7.41 10.51 -17.68
C ASN A 194 6.01 11.14 -17.67
N GLU A 195 5.70 11.97 -18.67
CA GLU A 195 4.43 12.70 -18.73
C GLU A 195 3.21 11.76 -18.60
N LYS A 196 3.17 10.66 -19.35
CA LYS A 196 2.05 9.71 -19.32
C LYS A 196 1.95 9.00 -17.96
N GLY A 197 3.05 8.46 -17.45
CA GLY A 197 3.05 7.74 -16.17
C GLY A 197 2.67 8.64 -15.01
N ARG A 198 3.22 9.86 -14.96
CA ARG A 198 2.86 10.89 -13.97
C ARG A 198 1.38 11.28 -14.06
N ALA A 199 0.84 11.44 -15.28
CA ALA A 199 -0.58 11.72 -15.47
C ALA A 199 -1.47 10.57 -14.95
N THR A 200 -1.11 9.31 -15.24
CA THR A 200 -1.82 8.12 -14.71
C THR A 200 -1.81 8.10 -13.19
N ILE A 201 -0.65 8.27 -12.56
CA ILE A 201 -0.50 8.27 -11.10
C ILE A 201 -1.36 9.37 -10.47
N LYS A 202 -1.25 10.60 -10.97
CA LYS A 202 -2.02 11.75 -10.46
C LYS A 202 -3.52 11.54 -10.61
N ALA A 203 -3.98 10.99 -11.75
CA ALA A 203 -5.39 10.68 -11.96
C ALA A 203 -5.90 9.64 -10.95
N ALA A 204 -5.14 8.58 -10.71
CA ALA A 204 -5.50 7.53 -9.76
C ALA A 204 -5.52 8.02 -8.30
N ILE A 205 -4.57 8.86 -7.90
CA ILE A 205 -4.57 9.51 -6.57
C ILE A 205 -5.83 10.38 -6.42
N ASN A 206 -6.14 11.19 -7.43
CA ASN A 206 -7.34 12.03 -7.41
C ASN A 206 -8.63 11.21 -7.37
N ASP A 207 -8.70 10.08 -8.06
CA ASP A 207 -9.86 9.19 -8.04
C ASP A 207 -10.08 8.61 -6.64
N LEU A 208 -9.03 8.10 -5.99
CA LEU A 208 -9.09 7.59 -4.63
C LEU A 208 -9.62 8.64 -3.65
N LYS A 209 -9.10 9.87 -3.71
CA LYS A 209 -9.48 10.94 -2.77
C LYS A 209 -10.87 11.49 -3.05
N ASN A 210 -11.16 11.82 -4.32
CA ASN A 210 -12.37 12.58 -4.67
C ASN A 210 -13.58 11.69 -4.96
N ASN A 211 -13.39 10.48 -5.48
CA ASN A 211 -14.48 9.61 -5.89
C ASN A 211 -14.66 8.41 -4.94
N GLN A 212 -13.57 7.86 -4.41
CA GLN A 212 -13.64 6.71 -3.48
C GLN A 212 -13.61 7.12 -1.99
N GLY A 213 -13.37 8.41 -1.71
CA GLY A 213 -13.40 8.99 -0.37
C GLY A 213 -12.26 8.51 0.52
N ALA A 214 -11.09 8.22 -0.04
CA ALA A 214 -9.90 7.86 0.73
C ALA A 214 -9.43 9.05 1.58
N ASN A 215 -9.25 8.79 2.88
CA ASN A 215 -8.70 9.74 3.85
C ASN A 215 -7.17 9.88 3.71
N ALA A 216 -6.51 8.82 3.23
CA ALA A 216 -5.09 8.79 2.92
C ALA A 216 -4.80 7.90 1.70
N VAL A 217 -3.74 8.21 0.96
CA VAL A 217 -3.31 7.42 -0.21
C VAL A 217 -1.86 6.95 -0.08
N VAL A 218 -1.65 5.65 -0.25
CA VAL A 218 -0.33 5.01 -0.30
C VAL A 218 0.00 4.65 -1.75
N VAL A 219 1.19 5.00 -2.21
CA VAL A 219 1.70 4.57 -3.52
C VAL A 219 2.91 3.65 -3.33
N PHE A 220 2.80 2.42 -3.81
CA PHE A 220 3.85 1.42 -3.77
C PHE A 220 4.50 1.29 -5.14
N TYR A 221 5.83 1.28 -5.19
CA TYR A 221 6.58 1.13 -6.42
C TYR A 221 7.50 -0.07 -6.40
N HIS A 222 7.58 -0.76 -7.53
CA HIS A 222 8.59 -1.75 -7.82
C HIS A 222 9.55 -1.17 -8.88
N TRP A 223 10.72 -0.70 -8.45
CA TRP A 223 11.54 0.27 -9.20
C TRP A 223 13.04 0.27 -8.88
N GLY A 224 13.79 1.10 -9.59
CA GLY A 224 15.23 1.23 -9.35
C GLY A 224 16.04 0.14 -10.02
N ILE A 225 17.21 -0.15 -9.47
CA ILE A 225 18.20 -1.07 -10.04
C ILE A 225 18.57 -2.10 -8.98
N GLU A 226 18.58 -3.37 -9.34
CA GLU A 226 18.98 -4.46 -8.46
C GLU A 226 20.35 -4.20 -7.81
N ARG A 227 20.41 -4.35 -6.49
CA ARG A 227 21.59 -4.23 -5.62
C ARG A 227 22.23 -2.85 -5.54
N GLU A 228 21.58 -1.82 -6.08
CA GLU A 228 21.97 -0.44 -5.84
C GLU A 228 21.40 0.06 -4.50
N TYR A 229 22.27 0.56 -3.62
CA TYR A 229 21.87 0.99 -2.27
C TYR A 229 21.35 2.43 -2.21
N TYR A 230 21.76 3.28 -3.16
CA TYR A 230 21.23 4.64 -3.26
C TYR A 230 20.03 4.64 -4.21
N ALA A 231 18.95 5.32 -3.80
CA ALA A 231 17.84 5.59 -4.70
C ALA A 231 18.31 6.51 -5.84
N ASN A 232 18.06 6.11 -7.08
CA ASN A 232 18.44 6.91 -8.24
C ASN A 232 17.51 8.12 -8.43
N SER A 233 17.85 9.05 -9.31
CA SER A 233 17.04 10.26 -9.53
C SER A 233 15.63 9.96 -10.00
N ASP A 234 15.44 8.89 -10.79
CA ASP A 234 14.12 8.48 -11.29
C ASP A 234 13.18 8.09 -10.15
N GLN A 235 13.66 7.26 -9.22
CA GLN A 235 12.92 6.88 -8.00
C GLN A 235 12.56 8.10 -7.17
N ARG A 236 13.55 8.98 -6.90
CA ARG A 236 13.37 10.15 -6.03
C ARG A 236 12.41 11.17 -6.60
N GLU A 237 12.52 11.48 -7.89
CA GLU A 237 11.63 12.42 -8.56
C GLU A 237 10.20 11.90 -8.64
N LEU A 238 10.03 10.61 -8.94
CA LEU A 238 8.71 10.00 -9.01
C LEU A 238 8.04 9.93 -7.63
N ALA A 239 8.79 9.58 -6.58
CA ALA A 239 8.29 9.57 -5.21
C ALA A 239 7.78 10.96 -4.78
N LYS A 240 8.60 12.00 -5.00
CA LYS A 240 8.24 13.38 -4.68
C LYS A 240 7.05 13.87 -5.49
N PHE A 241 7.00 13.53 -6.78
CA PHE A 241 5.85 13.82 -7.64
C PHE A 241 4.56 13.20 -7.11
N SER A 242 4.60 11.98 -6.57
CA SER A 242 3.42 11.31 -6.02
C SER A 242 2.93 11.99 -4.74
N ILE A 243 3.85 12.41 -3.86
CA ILE A 243 3.51 13.23 -2.69
C ILE A 243 2.91 14.57 -3.12
N ASP A 244 3.55 15.27 -4.07
CA ASP A 244 3.05 16.54 -4.62
C ASP A 244 1.69 16.39 -5.35
N SER A 245 1.37 15.18 -5.80
CA SER A 245 0.08 14.83 -6.40
C SER A 245 -0.99 14.43 -5.37
N GLY A 246 -0.64 14.36 -4.09
CA GLY A 246 -1.58 14.15 -2.99
C GLY A 246 -1.51 12.77 -2.32
N ALA A 247 -0.48 11.97 -2.59
CA ALA A 247 -0.18 10.79 -1.80
C ALA A 247 0.33 11.19 -0.39
N ASP A 248 0.06 10.33 0.59
CA ASP A 248 0.44 10.52 1.98
C ASP A 248 1.62 9.64 2.39
N LEU A 249 1.94 8.64 1.57
CA LEU A 249 3.01 7.68 1.84
C LEU A 249 3.50 7.07 0.52
N VAL A 250 4.82 6.92 0.39
CA VAL A 250 5.43 6.20 -0.74
C VAL A 250 6.29 5.06 -0.23
N MET A 251 6.05 3.87 -0.78
CA MET A 251 6.78 2.64 -0.46
C MET A 251 7.44 2.09 -1.71
N GLY A 252 8.60 1.45 -1.55
CA GLY A 252 9.40 0.94 -2.64
C GLY A 252 9.90 -0.48 -2.39
N SER A 253 10.08 -1.23 -3.48
CA SER A 253 10.75 -2.53 -3.52
C SER A 253 11.42 -2.74 -4.89
N HIS A 254 12.00 -3.92 -5.17
CA HIS A 254 12.80 -4.32 -6.35
C HIS A 254 14.33 -4.33 -6.20
N PRO A 255 15.01 -3.33 -5.59
CA PRO A 255 16.48 -3.36 -5.51
C PRO A 255 17.04 -4.59 -4.80
N HIS A 256 16.19 -5.39 -4.12
CA HIS A 256 16.55 -6.60 -3.37
C HIS A 256 17.55 -6.36 -2.23
N VAL A 257 17.74 -5.08 -1.88
CA VAL A 257 18.49 -4.57 -0.73
C VAL A 257 17.68 -3.44 -0.12
N VAL A 258 17.85 -3.22 1.19
CA VAL A 258 17.30 -2.02 1.84
C VAL A 258 17.94 -0.77 1.24
N GLN A 259 17.11 0.19 0.85
CA GLN A 259 17.54 1.55 0.52
C GLN A 259 17.09 2.50 1.64
N GLY A 260 17.59 3.74 1.61
CA GLY A 260 17.24 4.74 2.60
C GLY A 260 15.79 5.23 2.54
N THR A 261 15.45 6.07 3.50
CA THR A 261 14.19 6.80 3.59
C THR A 261 14.39 8.28 3.31
N GLU A 262 13.32 9.00 3.03
CA GLU A 262 13.31 10.46 2.88
C GLU A 262 12.00 11.00 3.44
N GLU A 263 12.06 12.07 4.23
CA GLU A 263 10.87 12.86 4.55
C GLU A 263 10.78 14.01 3.55
N TYR A 264 9.64 14.11 2.87
CA TYR A 264 9.38 15.16 1.88
C TYR A 264 8.01 15.77 2.12
N ASN A 265 7.96 17.08 2.36
CA ASN A 265 6.74 17.81 2.71
C ASN A 265 5.97 17.19 3.91
N GLY A 266 6.70 16.67 4.90
CA GLY A 266 6.15 16.02 6.09
C GLY A 266 5.53 14.65 5.83
N LYS A 267 5.83 14.02 4.68
CA LYS A 267 5.38 12.67 4.30
C LYS A 267 6.57 11.75 4.10
N GLN A 268 6.37 10.48 4.43
CA GLN A 268 7.44 9.48 4.42
C GLN A 268 7.57 8.82 3.04
N ILE A 269 8.83 8.62 2.62
CA ILE A 269 9.21 7.87 1.43
C ILE A 269 10.20 6.79 1.86
N VAL A 270 9.90 5.53 1.51
CA VAL A 270 10.81 4.40 1.68
C VAL A 270 11.18 3.90 0.29
N TYR A 271 12.46 4.01 -0.09
CA TYR A 271 12.86 3.71 -1.47
C TYR A 271 12.97 2.22 -1.77
N SER A 272 13.32 1.39 -0.79
CA SER A 272 13.31 -0.07 -0.92
C SER A 272 13.27 -0.73 0.44
N LEU A 273 12.24 -1.56 0.66
CA LEU A 273 12.10 -2.44 1.83
C LEU A 273 13.06 -3.64 1.80
N GLY A 274 13.70 -3.90 0.65
CA GLY A 274 14.56 -5.07 0.44
C GLY A 274 13.79 -6.38 0.27
N ASN A 275 14.51 -7.49 0.27
CA ASN A 275 13.88 -8.82 0.30
C ASN A 275 13.28 -9.09 1.67
N PHE A 276 12.19 -9.85 1.75
CA PHE A 276 11.62 -10.32 3.01
C PHE A 276 11.54 -11.85 3.03
N CYS A 277 10.44 -12.45 2.59
CA CYS A 277 10.31 -13.90 2.41
C CYS A 277 10.61 -14.29 0.95
N PHE A 278 11.90 -14.37 0.59
CA PHE A 278 12.33 -14.33 -0.80
C PHE A 278 12.92 -15.65 -1.31
N GLY A 279 12.16 -16.39 -2.13
CA GLY A 279 12.54 -17.66 -2.75
C GLY A 279 13.60 -17.57 -3.86
N GLY A 280 13.83 -16.37 -4.41
CA GLY A 280 14.72 -16.17 -5.55
C GLY A 280 16.21 -16.35 -5.27
N ASN A 281 16.63 -16.49 -4.01
CA ASN A 281 18.03 -16.73 -3.67
C ASN A 281 18.18 -17.68 -2.47
N ARG A 282 18.90 -18.79 -2.67
CA ARG A 282 19.16 -19.82 -1.63
C ARG A 282 20.24 -19.42 -0.63
N ASN A 283 21.08 -18.44 -0.96
CA ASN A 283 22.13 -17.93 -0.08
C ASN A 283 22.50 -16.49 -0.48
N PRO A 284 21.67 -15.49 -0.13
CA PRO A 284 21.93 -14.11 -0.48
C PRO A 284 23.15 -13.57 0.27
N SER A 285 23.99 -12.82 -0.44
CA SER A 285 25.18 -12.17 0.13
C SER A 285 24.82 -10.99 1.04
N ASP A 286 23.66 -10.39 0.81
CA ASP A 286 23.06 -9.37 1.66
C ASP A 286 21.72 -9.90 2.14
N THR A 287 21.59 -10.04 3.46
CA THR A 287 20.37 -10.53 4.10
C THR A 287 19.57 -9.41 4.74
N ASP A 288 20.05 -8.17 4.69
CA ASP A 288 19.44 -7.04 5.39
C ASP A 288 18.07 -6.72 4.79
N SER A 289 17.11 -6.53 5.70
CA SER A 289 15.71 -6.30 5.40
C SER A 289 15.13 -5.34 6.44
N MET A 290 13.88 -4.93 6.26
CA MET A 290 13.14 -4.20 7.27
C MET A 290 11.64 -4.46 7.20
N ILE A 291 10.99 -4.26 8.35
CA ILE A 291 9.58 -3.90 8.42
C ILE A 291 9.55 -2.39 8.68
N TYR A 292 8.85 -1.64 7.84
CA TYR A 292 8.55 -0.24 8.09
C TYR A 292 7.18 -0.13 8.73
N SER A 293 7.14 0.27 10.00
CA SER A 293 5.90 0.44 10.75
C SER A 293 5.54 1.91 10.82
N ILE A 294 4.29 2.26 10.49
CA ILE A 294 3.79 3.64 10.51
C ILE A 294 2.42 3.69 11.17
N THR A 295 2.24 4.61 12.12
CA THR A 295 0.97 4.92 12.76
C THR A 295 0.46 6.25 12.23
N MET A 296 -0.53 6.19 11.34
CA MET A 296 -1.18 7.37 10.76
C MET A 296 -2.30 7.85 11.69
N ASN A 297 -2.31 9.15 12.01
CA ASN A 297 -3.28 9.77 12.90
C ASN A 297 -4.28 10.62 12.13
N PHE A 298 -5.54 10.56 12.56
CA PHE A 298 -6.65 11.26 11.94
C PHE A 298 -7.51 11.92 13.01
N THR A 299 -8.03 13.11 12.69
CA THR A 299 -9.04 13.82 13.48
C THR A 299 -10.23 14.08 12.57
N ASP A 300 -11.41 13.54 12.91
CA ASP A 300 -12.62 13.58 12.07
C ASP A 300 -12.38 13.11 10.62
N GLY A 301 -11.52 12.09 10.48
CA GLY A 301 -11.13 11.54 9.19
C GLY A 301 -10.10 12.35 8.40
N VAL A 302 -9.63 13.48 8.92
CA VAL A 302 -8.55 14.28 8.31
C VAL A 302 -7.20 13.81 8.85
N TYR A 303 -6.26 13.47 7.97
CA TYR A 303 -4.90 13.11 8.37
C TYR A 303 -4.21 14.29 9.09
N THR A 304 -3.66 14.03 10.28
CA THR A 304 -3.01 15.06 11.14
C THR A 304 -1.53 14.83 11.36
N GLY A 305 -0.99 13.69 10.92
CA GLY A 305 0.43 13.34 11.04
C GLY A 305 0.63 11.85 11.24
N ASP A 306 1.89 11.43 11.34
CA ASP A 306 2.25 10.05 11.65
C ASP A 306 3.44 9.97 12.61
N SER A 307 3.60 8.79 13.18
CA SER A 307 4.85 8.32 13.75
C SER A 307 5.26 7.04 13.04
N HIS A 308 6.56 6.80 12.92
CA HIS A 308 7.06 5.62 12.24
C HIS A 308 8.31 5.06 12.92
N GLU A 309 8.54 3.77 12.70
CA GLU A 309 9.74 3.06 13.13
C GLU A 309 10.22 2.11 12.04
N ILE A 310 11.53 1.98 11.93
CA ILE A 310 12.17 0.93 11.13
C ILE A 310 12.51 -0.21 12.08
N ILE A 311 11.93 -1.38 11.83
CA ILE A 311 12.24 -2.62 12.54
C ILE A 311 13.20 -3.41 11.65
N PRO A 312 14.51 -3.40 11.93
CA PRO A 312 15.49 -4.06 11.08
C PRO A 312 15.31 -5.56 11.14
N CYS A 313 15.36 -6.19 9.98
CA CYS A 313 15.16 -7.62 9.83
C CYS A 313 16.31 -8.24 9.04
N SER A 314 16.40 -9.56 9.10
CA SER A 314 17.14 -10.36 8.14
C SER A 314 16.17 -11.30 7.42
N VAL A 315 16.40 -11.56 6.14
CA VAL A 315 15.61 -12.53 5.33
C VAL A 315 15.72 -13.97 5.82
N THR A 316 16.72 -14.26 6.66
CA THR A 316 17.04 -15.61 7.13
C THR A 316 17.35 -15.60 8.62
N SER A 317 16.84 -16.59 9.34
CA SER A 317 17.08 -16.77 10.77
C SER A 317 18.28 -17.66 11.08
N VAL A 318 18.99 -18.13 10.05
CA VAL A 318 20.14 -19.03 10.16
C VAL A 318 21.35 -18.53 9.37
N LYS A 319 22.56 -18.94 9.79
CA LYS A 319 23.81 -18.57 9.11
C LYS A 319 24.09 -19.46 7.90
N GLY A 320 24.65 -18.88 6.84
CA GLY A 320 25.24 -19.59 5.70
C GLY A 320 24.24 -20.15 4.67
N ARG A 321 22.94 -19.90 4.84
CA ARG A 321 21.89 -20.20 3.86
C ARG A 321 20.68 -19.30 4.07
N ASN A 322 19.81 -19.25 3.07
CA ASN A 322 18.46 -18.75 3.23
C ASN A 322 17.56 -19.90 3.73
N ASN A 323 16.91 -19.73 4.87
CA ASN A 323 15.82 -20.60 5.30
C ASN A 323 14.44 -19.95 5.09
N TYR A 324 14.39 -18.82 4.40
CA TYR A 324 13.17 -18.12 3.99
C TYR A 324 12.28 -17.69 5.16
N GLN A 325 12.85 -17.59 6.36
CA GLN A 325 12.13 -17.24 7.57
C GLN A 325 12.68 -15.92 8.11
N PRO A 326 12.09 -14.77 7.74
CA PRO A 326 12.54 -13.47 8.23
C PRO A 326 12.61 -13.42 9.75
N ILE A 327 13.57 -12.68 10.28
CA ILE A 327 13.77 -12.50 11.72
C ILE A 327 14.08 -11.04 12.04
N ILE A 328 13.54 -10.54 13.16
CA ILE A 328 13.88 -9.23 13.69
C ILE A 328 15.31 -9.26 14.22
N LEU A 329 16.10 -8.25 13.86
CA LEU A 329 17.48 -8.11 14.33
C LEU A 329 17.51 -7.36 15.66
N GLU A 330 18.42 -7.79 16.53
CA GLU A 330 18.65 -7.20 17.85
C GLU A 330 20.13 -6.83 18.04
N GLY A 331 20.42 -6.03 19.08
CA GLY A 331 21.77 -5.65 19.48
C GLY A 331 22.58 -5.04 18.33
N ASN A 332 23.83 -5.49 18.16
CA ASN A 332 24.75 -4.93 17.17
C ASN A 332 24.25 -5.07 15.72
N GLU A 333 23.52 -6.15 15.39
CA GLU A 333 23.00 -6.33 14.04
C GLU A 333 21.86 -5.35 13.73
N LYS A 334 21.01 -5.07 14.73
CA LYS A 334 19.99 -4.01 14.62
C LYS A 334 20.64 -2.68 14.28
N GLU A 335 21.62 -2.26 15.07
CA GLU A 335 22.31 -0.98 14.90
C GLU A 335 23.09 -0.91 13.56
N ARG A 336 23.68 -2.03 13.13
CA ARG A 336 24.36 -2.12 11.83
C ARG A 336 23.41 -1.84 10.68
N VAL A 337 22.22 -2.45 10.68
CA VAL A 337 21.24 -2.26 9.60
C VAL A 337 20.60 -0.88 9.68
N LEU A 338 20.27 -0.34 10.86
CA LEU A 338 19.79 1.04 10.99
C LEU A 338 20.83 2.05 10.48
N THR A 339 22.10 1.87 10.84
CA THR A 339 23.20 2.73 10.35
C THR A 339 23.32 2.65 8.83
N LYS A 340 23.16 1.45 8.27
CA LYS A 340 23.17 1.25 6.81
C LYS A 340 22.02 2.02 6.15
N ILE A 341 20.79 1.88 6.64
CA ILE A 341 19.62 2.59 6.09
C ILE A 341 19.81 4.10 6.22
N GLN A 342 20.22 4.60 7.39
CA GLN A 342 20.48 6.03 7.61
C GLN A 342 21.54 6.58 6.65
N LYS A 343 22.61 5.82 6.37
CA LYS A 343 23.66 6.21 5.42
C LYS A 343 23.14 6.44 4.00
N TYR A 344 22.09 5.71 3.60
CA TYR A 344 21.50 5.79 2.26
C TYR A 344 20.24 6.67 2.21
N SER A 345 19.85 7.28 3.33
CA SER A 345 18.67 8.16 3.47
C SER A 345 18.98 9.60 3.05
N TYR A 346 17.94 10.41 2.83
CA TYR A 346 18.04 11.77 2.27
C TYR A 346 17.46 12.85 3.17
#